data_AF-A0A380GSY5-F1
#
_entry.id   AF-A0A380GSY5-F1
#
_cell.length_a   1.000
_cell.length_b   1.000
_cell.length_c   1.000
_cell.angle_alpha   90.00
_cell.angle_beta   90.00
_cell.angle_gamma   90.00
#
_symmetry.space_group_name_H-M   'P 1'
#
loop_
_entity.id
_entity.type
_entity.pdbx_description
1 polymer ?
#
loop_
_entity_poly.entity_id
_entity_poly.type
_entity_poly.pdbx_seq_one_letter_code
_entity_poly.pdbx_strand_id
1 'polypeptide(L)' 'MFFVLDKYKVNTLYLSIVRENQVARKLYEELGFYYTLVDDLNGELIFKYSKGA' A
#
# COMPACT_ATOMS: atom_id res chain seq x y z
N MET A 1 -7.16 1.99 8.22
CA MET A 1 -5.73 2.04 8.60
C MET A 1 -5.44 2.33 10.06
N PHE A 2 -6.08 3.34 10.68
CA PHE A 2 -5.70 3.86 12.00
C PHE A 2 -5.50 2.80 13.09
N PHE A 3 -6.43 1.84 13.22
CA PHE A 3 -6.35 0.77 14.22
C PHE A 3 -5.07 -0.07 14.10
N VAL A 4 -4.69 -0.46 12.87
CA VAL A 4 -3.50 -1.29 12.63
C VAL A 4 -2.23 -0.50 12.95
N LEU A 5 -2.15 0.75 12.50
CA LEU A 5 -1.01 1.63 12.78
C LEU A 5 -0.82 1.85 14.29
N ASP A 6 -1.90 2.13 15.02
CA ASP A 6 -1.81 2.38 16.46
C ASP A 6 -1.46 1.11 17.25
N LYS A 7 -2.05 -0.04 16.88
CA LYS A 7 -1.79 -1.33 17.55
C LYS A 7 -0.31 -1.71 17.49
N TYR A 8 0.32 -1.55 16.32
CA TYR A 8 1.71 -1.93 16.11
C TYR A 8 2.69 -0.77 16.31
N LYS A 9 2.20 0.42 16.67
CA LYS A 9 3.01 1.64 16.85
C LYS A 9 3.90 1.94 15.64
N VAL A 10 3.34 1.76 14.44
CA VAL A 10 3.99 2.06 13.16
C VAL A 10 3.28 3.21 12.45
N ASN A 11 4.01 3.94 11.61
CA ASN A 11 3.46 5.08 10.84
C ASN A 11 3.29 4.77 9.36
N THR A 12 3.73 3.59 8.91
CA THR A 12 3.76 3.22 7.50
C THR A 12 3.30 1.78 7.34
N LEU A 13 2.49 1.54 6.31
CA LEU A 13 2.16 0.20 5.84
C LEU A 13 2.61 0.04 4.39
N TYR A 14 3.05 -1.17 4.07
CA TYR A 14 3.37 -1.58 2.71
C TYR A 14 2.51 -2.77 2.33
N LEU A 15 2.17 -2.85 1.05
CA LEU A 15 1.54 -4.02 0.44
C LEU A 15 2.02 -4.11 -1.02
N SER A 16 1.97 -5.32 -1.58
CA SER A 16 2.19 -5.56 -3.00
C SER A 16 0.92 -6.08 -3.65
N ILE A 17 0.72 -5.79 -4.94
CA ILE A 17 -0.35 -6.35 -5.76
C ILE A 17 0.18 -6.77 -7.13
N VAL A 18 -0.37 -7.83 -7.69
CA VAL A 18 -0.12 -8.19 -9.11
C VAL A 18 -0.54 -7.06 -10.04
N ARG A 19 0.25 -6.82 -11.10
CA ARG A 19 0.12 -5.67 -12.00
C ARG A 19 -1.22 -5.60 -12.72
N GLU A 20 -1.78 -6.76 -13.05
CA GLU A 20 -3.01 -6.90 -13.81
C GLU A 20 -4.25 -6.61 -12.95
N ASN A 21 -4.13 -6.61 -11.62
CA ASN A 21 -5.26 -6.41 -10.71
C ASN A 21 -5.59 -4.92 -10.53
N GLN A 22 -6.16 -4.34 -11.60
CA GLN A 22 -6.57 -2.93 -11.64
C GLN A 22 -7.61 -2.57 -10.57
N VAL A 23 -8.45 -3.52 -10.16
CA VAL A 23 -9.45 -3.32 -9.11
C VAL A 23 -8.79 -3.13 -7.75
N ALA A 24 -7.85 -4.01 -7.38
CA ALA A 24 -7.08 -3.87 -6.14
C ALA A 24 -6.27 -2.57 -6.14
N ARG A 25 -5.65 -2.21 -7.26
CA ARG A 25 -4.95 -0.94 -7.41
C ARG A 25 -5.85 0.24 -7.07
N LYS A 26 -7.02 0.33 -7.72
CA LYS A 26 -7.95 1.44 -7.51
C LYS A 26 -8.44 1.51 -6.07
N LEU A 27 -8.76 0.36 -5.48
CA LEU A 27 -9.18 0.25 -4.08
C LEU A 27 -8.10 0.79 -3.12
N TYR A 28 -6.83 0.39 -3.28
CA TYR A 28 -5.77 0.83 -2.38
C TYR A 28 -5.42 2.30 -2.58
N GLU A 29 -5.46 2.81 -3.81
CA GLU A 29 -5.32 4.25 -4.09
C GLU A 29 -6.43 5.07 -3.39
N GLU A 30 -7.69 4.62 -3.43
CA GLU A 30 -8.80 5.28 -2.72
C GLU A 30 -8.68 5.19 -1.19
N LEU A 31 -8.04 4.14 -0.68
CA LEU A 31 -7.71 4.00 0.75
C LEU A 31 -6.50 4.87 1.17
N GLY A 32 -5.87 5.59 0.24
CA GLY A 32 -4.75 6.51 0.49
C GLY A 32 -3.38 5.88 0.37
N PHE A 33 -3.25 4.68 -0.19
CA PHE A 33 -1.95 4.16 -0.58
C PHE A 33 -1.47 4.82 -1.89
N TYR A 34 -0.17 4.99 -2.05
CA TYR A 34 0.44 5.41 -3.30
C TYR A 34 1.43 4.36 -3.80
N TYR A 35 1.51 4.21 -5.13
CA TYR A 35 2.50 3.36 -5.75
C TYR A 35 3.91 3.93 -5.53
N THR A 36 4.84 3.11 -5.08
CA THR A 36 6.19 3.54 -4.68
C THR A 36 7.18 3.65 -5.85
N LEU A 37 6.76 3.33 -7.08
CA LEU A 37 7.63 3.17 -8.25
C LEU A 37 8.62 2.00 -8.12
N VAL A 38 8.40 1.11 -7.15
CA VAL A 38 9.21 -0.08 -6.89
C VAL A 38 8.33 -1.31 -7.07
N ASP A 39 8.87 -2.28 -7.80
CA ASP A 39 8.31 -3.63 -7.90
C ASP A 39 8.99 -4.55 -6.88
N ASP A 40 8.25 -5.54 -6.35
CA ASP A 40 8.81 -6.56 -5.48
C ASP A 40 9.63 -7.60 -6.26
N LEU A 41 10.18 -8.61 -5.57
CA LEU A 41 10.99 -9.67 -6.19
C LEU A 41 10.23 -10.53 -7.21
N ASN A 42 8.90 -10.50 -7.19
CA ASN A 42 8.01 -11.23 -8.09
C ASN A 42 7.44 -10.34 -9.21
N GLY A 43 7.79 -9.06 -9.26
CA GLY A 43 7.26 -8.09 -10.21
C GLY A 43 5.91 -7.48 -9.81
N GLU A 44 5.46 -7.68 -8.57
CA GLU A 44 4.26 -7.05 -8.01
C GLU A 44 4.53 -5.59 -7.65
N LEU A 45 3.52 -4.75 -7.85
CA LEU A 45 3.60 -3.31 -7.58
C LEU A 45 3.60 -3.06 -6.07
N ILE A 46 4.60 -2.38 -5.51
CA ILE A 46 4.63 -2.02 -4.09
C ILE A 46 3.92 -0.69 -3.85
N PHE A 47 2.94 -0.71 -2.95
CA PHE A 47 2.18 0.44 -2.48
C PHE A 47 2.54 0.78 -1.03
N LYS A 48 2.46 2.07 -0.69
CA LYS A 48 2.77 2.60 0.63
C LYS A 48 1.64 3.49 1.14
N TYR A 49 1.26 3.32 2.39
CA TYR A 49 0.42 4.25 3.14
C TYR A 49 1.23 4.89 4.26
N SER A 50 1.09 6.19 4.47
CA SER A 50 1.75 6.92 5.57
C SER A 50 0.73 7.69 6.40
N LYS A 51 0.80 7.56 7.72
CA LYS A 51 -0.03 8.35 8.63
C LYS A 51 0.35 9.83 8.49
N GLY A 52 -0.60 10.66 8.05
CA GLY A 52 -0.42 12.12 7.92
C GLY A 52 0.15 12.59 6.56
N ALA A 53 0.09 11.74 5.53
CA ALA A 53 0.25 12.16 4.14
C ALA A 53 -1.08 12.68 3.57
#